data_AF-A0A376L352-F1
#
_entry.id   AF-A0A376L352-F1
#
_cell.length_a   1.000
_cell.length_b   1.000
_cell.length_c   1.000
_cell.angle_alpha   90.00
_cell.angle_beta   90.00
_cell.angle_gamma   90.00
#
_symmetry.space_group_name_H-M   'P 1'
#
loop_
_entity.id
_entity.type
_entity.pdbx_description
1 polymer ?
#
loop_
_entity_poly.entity_id
_entity_poly.type
_entity_poly.pdbx_seq_one_letter_code
_entity_poly.pdbx_strand_id
1 'polypeptide(L)'
;MAWKPDIIRLWKFPKEMKEFTIDQQKNMIAFSGSHFRLPLLLRVSDKRVEPLPESEYSAPLRFQLADFAPRDNFVWVDRCYKMAQLWAPELALSTDWCVSQGQLGGQQIVQHVDKTMWKGKTAFKDTVIDMARYKSNVDTLKIVDNDIRYKADSFIFNVAGAPEEVKQFSGISRPESWGRWSNAQLGDEVKIEYKHPLPKKFDLVITAKAYGNNAQPSYSGTRRQ
;
A
#
# COMPACT_ATOMS: atom_id res chain seq x y z
N MET A 1 4.48 -19.81 11.00
CA MET A 1 3.50 -20.91 11.01
C MET A 1 2.69 -20.81 9.72
N ALA A 2 2.84 -21.80 8.84
CA ALA A 2 2.07 -21.89 7.59
C ALA A 2 0.66 -22.38 7.92
N TRP A 3 -0.35 -21.80 7.25
CA TRP A 3 -1.72 -22.30 7.32
C TRP A 3 -1.76 -23.78 6.92
N LYS A 4 -2.56 -24.60 7.62
CA LYS A 4 -2.68 -26.04 7.32
C LYS A 4 -3.18 -26.22 5.87
N PRO A 5 -2.46 -26.97 5.01
CA PRO A 5 -2.81 -27.12 3.59
C PRO A 5 -4.21 -27.69 3.34
N ASP A 6 -4.80 -28.37 4.34
CA ASP A 6 -6.13 -28.99 4.22
C ASP A 6 -7.29 -27.99 4.24
N ILE A 7 -7.14 -26.80 4.87
CA ILE A 7 -8.20 -25.77 4.87
C ILE A 7 -8.30 -25.10 3.50
N ILE A 8 -7.17 -24.94 2.80
CA ILE A 8 -7.09 -24.31 1.47
C ILE A 8 -7.75 -25.21 0.41
N ARG A 9 -7.66 -26.55 0.54
CA ARG A 9 -8.28 -27.50 -0.40
C ARG A 9 -9.82 -27.47 -0.43
N LEU A 10 -10.46 -26.98 0.63
CA LEU A 10 -11.93 -26.91 0.71
C LEU A 10 -12.53 -25.75 -0.10
N TRP A 11 -11.70 -24.76 -0.45
CA TRP A 11 -12.11 -23.64 -1.30
C TRP A 11 -11.85 -24.05 -2.76
N LYS A 12 -12.92 -24.20 -3.57
CA LYS A 12 -12.81 -24.39 -5.02
C LYS A 12 -12.24 -23.11 -5.65
N PHE A 13 -10.93 -22.93 -5.61
CA PHE A 13 -10.30 -21.75 -6.19
C PHE A 13 -10.47 -21.75 -7.71
N PRO A 14 -10.76 -20.58 -8.31
CA PRO A 14 -10.81 -20.45 -9.75
C PRO A 14 -9.50 -20.90 -10.41
N LYS A 15 -9.63 -21.62 -11.52
CA LYS A 15 -8.47 -22.02 -12.34
C LYS A 15 -7.90 -20.84 -13.14
N GLU A 16 -8.77 -19.88 -13.48
CA GLU A 16 -8.42 -18.72 -14.29
C GLU A 16 -9.08 -17.44 -13.72
N MET A 17 -8.46 -16.30 -14.02
CA MET A 17 -8.99 -14.98 -13.73
C MET A 17 -8.79 -14.11 -14.98
N LYS A 18 -9.67 -14.22 -15.98
CA LYS A 18 -9.59 -13.40 -17.21
C LYS A 18 -10.16 -12.00 -17.01
N GLU A 19 -11.29 -11.93 -16.33
CA GLU A 19 -12.00 -10.69 -16.00
C GLU A 19 -12.32 -10.69 -14.51
N PHE A 20 -12.37 -9.49 -13.93
CA PHE A 20 -12.69 -9.31 -12.53
C PHE A 20 -13.37 -7.96 -12.29
N THR A 21 -14.04 -7.85 -11.15
CA THR A 21 -14.74 -6.64 -10.72
C THR A 21 -14.26 -6.22 -9.34
N ILE A 22 -14.15 -4.92 -9.11
CA ILE A 22 -13.88 -4.33 -7.80
C ILE A 22 -15.09 -3.50 -7.40
N ASP A 23 -15.60 -3.79 -6.20
CA ASP A 23 -16.65 -3.02 -5.53
C ASP A 23 -15.99 -2.25 -4.37
N GLN A 24 -15.81 -0.93 -4.56
CA GLN A 24 -15.17 -0.06 -3.58
C GLN A 24 -16.01 0.13 -2.31
N GLN A 25 -17.34 0.07 -2.42
CA GLN A 25 -18.23 0.24 -1.27
C GLN A 25 -18.18 -1.00 -0.37
N LYS A 26 -18.12 -2.18 -0.97
CA LYS A 26 -18.04 -3.44 -0.21
C LYS A 26 -16.61 -3.83 0.15
N ASN A 27 -15.60 -3.16 -0.41
CA ASN A 27 -14.19 -3.56 -0.35
C ASN A 27 -14.02 -5.02 -0.78
N MET A 28 -14.56 -5.35 -1.96
CA MET A 28 -14.57 -6.71 -2.49
C MET A 28 -14.02 -6.75 -3.91
N ILE A 29 -13.34 -7.84 -4.23
CA ILE A 29 -13.04 -8.25 -5.60
C ILE A 29 -13.83 -9.51 -5.93
N ALA A 30 -14.37 -9.59 -7.15
CA ALA A 30 -15.04 -10.78 -7.65
C ALA A 30 -14.47 -11.23 -8.99
N PHE A 31 -14.21 -12.52 -9.13
CA PHE A 31 -13.77 -13.17 -10.37
C PHE A 31 -14.18 -14.63 -10.38
N SER A 32 -14.57 -15.15 -11.55
CA SER A 32 -14.86 -16.58 -11.75
C SER A 32 -15.86 -17.17 -10.74
N GLY A 33 -16.87 -16.37 -10.33
CA GLY A 33 -17.91 -16.76 -9.36
C GLY A 33 -17.50 -16.69 -7.89
N SER A 34 -16.24 -16.34 -7.59
CA SER A 34 -15.72 -16.19 -6.24
C SER A 34 -15.60 -14.73 -5.82
N HIS A 35 -15.70 -14.48 -4.52
CA HIS A 35 -15.62 -13.15 -3.93
C HIS A 35 -14.58 -13.12 -2.80
N PHE A 36 -13.72 -12.11 -2.78
CA PHE A 36 -12.68 -11.94 -1.77
C PHE A 36 -12.68 -10.51 -1.23
N ARG A 37 -12.31 -10.37 0.05
CA ARG A 37 -12.14 -9.07 0.70
C ARG A 37 -10.86 -8.40 0.23
N LEU A 38 -10.89 -7.07 0.15
CA LEU A 38 -9.74 -6.22 -0.11
C LEU A 38 -9.12 -5.69 1.20
N PRO A 39 -7.80 -5.41 1.23
CA PRO A 39 -6.84 -5.54 0.13
C PRO A 39 -6.46 -7.01 -0.15
N LEU A 40 -5.99 -7.30 -1.36
CA LEU A 40 -5.70 -8.67 -1.79
C LEU A 40 -4.53 -8.74 -2.77
N LEU A 41 -3.65 -9.72 -2.57
CA LEU A 41 -2.67 -10.16 -3.55
C LEU A 41 -3.11 -11.51 -4.14
N LEU A 42 -2.96 -11.69 -5.44
CA LEU A 42 -3.25 -12.93 -6.15
C LEU A 42 -2.01 -13.35 -6.90
N ARG A 43 -1.56 -14.60 -6.71
CA ARG A 43 -0.63 -15.26 -7.63
C ARG A 43 -1.43 -15.95 -8.72
N VAL A 44 -1.17 -15.61 -9.97
CA VAL A 44 -1.92 -16.13 -11.12
C VAL A 44 -1.02 -17.06 -11.94
N SER A 45 -1.54 -18.22 -12.30
CA SER A 45 -0.88 -19.17 -13.19
C SER A 45 -1.93 -19.84 -14.09
N ASP A 46 -1.49 -20.54 -15.12
CA ASP A 46 -2.40 -21.25 -16.05
C ASP A 46 -3.24 -22.33 -15.36
N LYS A 47 -2.80 -22.81 -14.19
CA LYS A 47 -3.42 -23.94 -13.48
C LYS A 47 -4.24 -23.52 -12.28
N ARG A 48 -3.94 -22.36 -11.67
CA ARG A 48 -4.58 -21.89 -10.44
C ARG A 48 -4.43 -20.39 -10.24
N VAL A 49 -5.41 -19.81 -9.57
CA VAL A 49 -5.34 -18.49 -8.93
C VAL A 49 -5.25 -18.68 -7.42
N GLU A 50 -4.15 -18.25 -6.82
CA GLU A 50 -3.89 -18.37 -5.38
C GLU A 50 -4.08 -16.99 -4.71
N PRO A 51 -5.09 -16.84 -3.84
CA PRO A 51 -5.27 -15.63 -3.05
C PRO A 51 -4.38 -15.62 -1.82
N LEU A 52 -3.72 -14.49 -1.62
CA LEU A 52 -2.79 -14.18 -0.53
C LEU A 52 -3.34 -12.95 0.22
N PRO A 53 -4.25 -13.15 1.19
CA PRO A 53 -4.84 -12.05 1.94
C PRO A 53 -3.86 -11.44 2.94
N GLU A 54 -4.14 -10.21 3.35
CA GLU A 54 -3.53 -9.59 4.52
C GLU A 54 -4.39 -9.91 5.76
N SER A 55 -3.73 -10.27 6.85
CA SER A 55 -4.30 -10.65 8.14
C SER A 55 -3.31 -10.27 9.25
N GLU A 56 -3.76 -10.26 10.50
CA GLU A 56 -2.92 -9.96 11.67
C GLU A 56 -1.66 -10.84 11.75
N TYR A 57 -1.74 -12.09 11.27
CA TYR A 57 -0.66 -13.07 11.32
C TYR A 57 0.12 -13.24 10.02
N SER A 58 -0.21 -12.48 8.97
CA SER A 58 0.49 -12.53 7.69
C SER A 58 1.32 -11.27 7.48
N ALA A 59 2.45 -11.40 6.78
CA ALA A 59 3.23 -10.25 6.36
C ALA A 59 2.37 -9.30 5.49
N PRO A 60 2.66 -7.99 5.47
CA PRO A 60 1.97 -7.07 4.58
C PRO A 60 2.10 -7.48 3.11
N LEU A 61 1.10 -7.16 2.27
CA LEU A 61 1.04 -7.65 0.88
C LEU A 61 2.31 -7.35 0.06
N ARG A 62 2.95 -6.21 0.31
CA ARG A 62 4.23 -5.85 -0.32
C ARG A 62 5.35 -6.84 -0.01
N PHE A 63 5.44 -7.33 1.23
CA PHE A 63 6.42 -8.34 1.61
C PHE A 63 6.07 -9.70 1.01
N GLN A 64 4.78 -10.07 0.99
CA GLN A 64 4.33 -11.30 0.35
C GLN A 64 4.64 -11.29 -1.16
N LEU A 65 4.42 -10.16 -1.83
CA LEU A 65 4.77 -9.99 -3.24
C LEU A 65 6.28 -10.07 -3.45
N ALA A 66 7.09 -9.55 -2.54
CA ALA A 66 8.55 -9.61 -2.64
C ALA A 66 9.15 -11.03 -2.59
N ASP A 67 8.34 -12.04 -2.23
CA ASP A 67 8.72 -13.47 -2.25
C ASP A 67 8.33 -14.17 -3.57
N PHE A 68 7.74 -13.46 -4.53
CA PHE A 68 7.38 -14.01 -5.84
C PHE A 68 8.60 -14.21 -6.72
N ALA A 69 8.62 -15.27 -7.51
CA ALA A 69 9.65 -15.48 -8.50
C ALA A 69 9.58 -14.39 -9.60
N PRO A 70 10.68 -14.10 -10.33
CA PRO A 70 10.70 -13.04 -11.33
C PRO A 70 9.61 -13.14 -12.41
N ARG A 71 9.15 -14.36 -12.72
CA ARG A 71 8.12 -14.68 -13.73
C ARG A 71 6.73 -14.95 -13.15
N ASP A 72 6.56 -14.92 -11.83
CA ASP A 72 5.24 -15.14 -11.24
C ASP A 72 4.33 -13.99 -11.63
N ASN A 73 3.18 -14.32 -12.24
CA ASN A 73 2.15 -13.33 -12.53
C ASN A 73 1.42 -12.97 -11.24
N PHE A 74 1.14 -11.70 -11.06
CA PHE A 74 0.38 -11.21 -9.92
C PHE A 74 -0.73 -10.25 -10.31
N VAL A 75 -1.78 -10.22 -9.49
CA VAL A 75 -2.74 -9.10 -9.41
C VAL A 75 -2.75 -8.64 -7.96
N TRP A 76 -2.48 -7.36 -7.72
CA TRP A 76 -2.46 -6.74 -6.41
C TRP A 76 -3.47 -5.60 -6.37
N VAL A 77 -4.44 -5.68 -5.46
CA VAL A 77 -5.45 -4.64 -5.26
C VAL A 77 -5.32 -4.07 -3.85
N ASP A 78 -4.95 -2.80 -3.78
CA ASP A 78 -4.67 -2.09 -2.52
C ASP A 78 -4.73 -0.57 -2.74
N ARG A 79 -4.40 0.20 -1.70
CA ARG A 79 -4.29 1.65 -1.79
C ARG A 79 -3.18 2.05 -2.74
N CYS A 80 -3.45 3.04 -3.59
CA CYS A 80 -2.55 3.47 -4.66
C CYS A 80 -1.14 3.76 -4.16
N TYR A 81 -0.98 4.53 -3.08
CA TYR A 81 0.34 4.89 -2.55
C TYR A 81 1.28 3.70 -2.29
N LYS A 82 0.76 2.49 -2.00
CA LYS A 82 1.60 1.32 -1.73
C LYS A 82 2.32 0.77 -2.97
N MET A 83 1.67 0.82 -4.14
CA MET A 83 2.22 0.30 -5.40
C MET A 83 2.73 1.41 -6.32
N ALA A 84 2.13 2.60 -6.22
CA ALA A 84 2.43 3.76 -7.04
C ALA A 84 3.84 4.31 -6.80
N GLN A 85 4.37 4.16 -5.58
CA GLN A 85 5.76 4.48 -5.28
C GLN A 85 6.77 3.69 -6.13
N LEU A 86 6.40 2.52 -6.64
CA LEU A 86 7.25 1.71 -7.49
C LEU A 86 7.01 1.97 -8.98
N TRP A 87 5.74 2.07 -9.40
CA TRP A 87 5.38 1.93 -10.81
C TRP A 87 4.45 3.01 -11.37
N ALA A 88 3.97 3.95 -10.55
CA ALA A 88 3.08 5.03 -10.98
C ALA A 88 3.23 6.28 -10.09
N PRO A 89 4.35 7.02 -10.18
CA PRO A 89 4.67 8.12 -9.27
C PRO A 89 3.57 9.18 -9.14
N GLU A 90 2.77 9.39 -10.17
CA GLU A 90 1.62 10.30 -10.21
C GLU A 90 0.50 9.92 -9.21
N LEU A 91 0.47 8.67 -8.75
CA LEU A 91 -0.48 8.15 -7.75
C LEU A 91 0.18 7.88 -6.38
N ALA A 92 1.45 8.26 -6.19
CA ALA A 92 2.26 7.88 -5.01
C ALA A 92 1.72 8.42 -3.67
N LEU A 93 0.86 9.43 -3.71
CA LEU A 93 0.21 10.02 -2.54
C LEU A 93 -1.31 9.76 -2.51
N SER A 94 -1.87 9.01 -3.48
CA SER A 94 -3.29 8.71 -3.51
C SER A 94 -3.66 7.60 -2.51
N THR A 95 -4.75 7.83 -1.77
CA THR A 95 -5.36 6.85 -0.87
C THR A 95 -6.54 6.10 -1.53
N ASP A 96 -6.75 6.32 -2.83
CA ASP A 96 -7.74 5.60 -3.62
C ASP A 96 -7.33 4.15 -3.82
N TRP A 97 -8.23 3.34 -4.35
CA TRP A 97 -7.93 1.98 -4.73
C TRP A 97 -7.18 1.94 -6.07
N CYS A 98 -6.15 1.12 -6.15
CA CYS A 98 -5.45 0.81 -7.39
C CYS A 98 -5.36 -0.70 -7.58
N VAL A 99 -5.19 -1.09 -8.84
CA VAL A 99 -4.82 -2.44 -9.23
C VAL A 99 -3.46 -2.40 -9.89
N SER A 100 -2.53 -3.20 -9.40
CA SER A 100 -1.30 -3.52 -10.11
C SER A 100 -1.35 -4.95 -10.65
N GLN A 101 -0.86 -5.16 -11.87
CA GLN A 101 -0.70 -6.49 -12.42
C GLN A 101 0.55 -6.60 -13.29
N GLY A 102 1.17 -7.78 -13.31
CA GLY A 102 2.39 -8.02 -14.07
C GLY A 102 3.26 -9.12 -13.48
N GLN A 103 4.57 -9.00 -13.71
CA GLN A 103 5.62 -9.89 -13.19
C GLN A 103 6.73 -9.04 -12.59
N LEU A 104 7.30 -9.38 -11.43
CA LEU A 104 8.33 -8.51 -10.80
C LEU A 104 9.61 -8.33 -11.63
N GLY A 105 9.99 -9.33 -12.43
CA GLY A 105 11.10 -9.21 -13.38
C GLY A 105 10.70 -8.68 -14.75
N GLY A 106 9.40 -8.62 -15.04
CA GLY A 106 8.82 -8.17 -16.31
C GLY A 106 8.24 -6.75 -16.23
N GLN A 107 7.19 -6.49 -17.02
CA GLN A 107 6.41 -5.26 -16.93
C GLN A 107 5.34 -5.35 -15.83
N GLN A 108 5.10 -4.23 -15.17
CA GLN A 108 4.00 -4.01 -14.24
C GLN A 108 3.17 -2.84 -14.76
N ILE A 109 1.85 -2.92 -14.60
CA ILE A 109 0.95 -1.80 -14.86
C ILE A 109 0.18 -1.49 -13.60
N VAL A 110 -0.03 -0.21 -13.32
CA VAL A 110 -0.88 0.27 -12.24
C VAL A 110 -2.06 0.99 -12.87
N GLN A 111 -3.27 0.68 -12.40
CA GLN A 111 -4.51 1.30 -12.85
C GLN A 111 -5.27 1.82 -11.64
N HIS A 112 -5.67 3.10 -11.71
CA HIS A 112 -6.55 3.70 -10.72
C HIS A 112 -7.97 3.13 -10.86
N VAL A 113 -8.57 2.75 -9.73
CA VAL A 113 -9.96 2.32 -9.65
C VAL A 113 -10.82 3.58 -9.50
N ASP A 114 -11.16 4.18 -10.64
CA ASP A 114 -11.85 5.47 -10.76
C ASP A 114 -13.38 5.40 -10.55
N LYS A 115 -13.92 4.20 -10.36
CA LYS A 115 -15.36 3.93 -10.27
C LYS A 115 -15.66 3.03 -9.08
N THR A 116 -16.84 3.23 -8.50
CA THR A 116 -17.35 2.37 -7.41
C THR A 116 -17.41 0.91 -7.81
N MET A 117 -17.89 0.64 -9.04
CA MET A 117 -17.86 -0.67 -9.68
C MET A 117 -16.90 -0.61 -10.86
N TRP A 118 -15.70 -1.14 -10.66
CA TRP A 118 -14.64 -1.13 -11.67
C TRP A 118 -14.46 -2.52 -12.28
N LYS A 119 -14.21 -2.58 -13.59
CA LYS A 119 -14.01 -3.84 -14.33
C LYS A 119 -12.59 -3.89 -14.86
N GLY A 120 -11.89 -4.97 -14.54
CA GLY A 120 -10.54 -5.25 -14.99
C GLY A 120 -10.45 -6.52 -15.81
N LYS A 121 -9.38 -6.61 -16.60
CA LYS A 121 -8.95 -7.83 -17.28
C LYS A 121 -7.52 -8.14 -16.91
N THR A 122 -7.19 -9.41 -16.75
CA THR A 122 -5.79 -9.79 -16.60
C THR A 122 -5.08 -9.74 -17.94
N ALA A 123 -3.90 -9.13 -17.96
CA ALA A 123 -3.10 -9.00 -19.17
C ALA A 123 -1.62 -9.18 -18.82
N PHE A 124 -1.17 -10.43 -18.76
CA PHE A 124 0.24 -10.77 -18.57
C PHE A 124 0.91 -10.88 -19.92
N LYS A 125 1.85 -9.97 -20.20
CA LYS A 125 2.66 -10.04 -21.40
C LYS A 125 3.89 -10.90 -21.12
N ASP A 126 4.22 -11.79 -22.04
CA ASP A 126 5.54 -12.41 -22.06
C ASP A 126 6.58 -11.34 -22.35
N THR A 127 7.27 -10.92 -21.29
CA THR A 127 8.30 -9.87 -21.35
C THR A 127 9.65 -10.47 -21.00
N VAL A 128 10.70 -9.85 -21.53
CA VAL A 128 12.07 -10.21 -21.16
C VAL A 128 12.25 -9.92 -19.66
N ILE A 129 12.68 -10.94 -18.93
CA ILE A 129 12.94 -10.84 -17.51
C ILE A 129 14.26 -10.11 -17.30
N ASP A 130 14.18 -9.03 -16.53
CA ASP A 130 15.30 -8.22 -16.10
C ASP A 130 15.52 -8.44 -14.61
N MET A 131 16.66 -9.05 -14.28
CA MET A 131 17.01 -9.39 -12.90
C MET A 131 17.41 -8.16 -12.08
N ALA A 132 17.90 -7.09 -12.71
CA ALA A 132 18.21 -5.84 -12.02
C ALA A 132 16.90 -5.13 -11.62
N ARG A 133 15.93 -5.06 -12.54
CA ARG A 133 14.57 -4.59 -12.23
C ARG A 133 13.91 -5.43 -11.15
N TYR A 134 13.97 -6.76 -11.27
CA TYR A 134 13.44 -7.67 -10.24
C TYR A 134 14.03 -7.36 -8.86
N LYS A 135 15.37 -7.25 -8.77
CA LYS A 135 16.05 -6.94 -7.52
C LYS A 135 15.63 -5.58 -6.97
N SER A 136 15.58 -4.54 -7.81
CA SER A 136 15.13 -3.21 -7.40
C SER A 136 13.68 -3.20 -6.88
N ASN A 137 12.78 -3.92 -7.55
CA ASN A 137 11.40 -4.08 -7.11
C ASN A 137 11.33 -4.79 -5.75
N VAL A 138 12.03 -5.91 -5.58
CA VAL A 138 12.07 -6.67 -4.31
C VAL A 138 12.65 -5.83 -3.17
N ASP A 139 13.76 -5.13 -3.41
CA ASP A 139 14.40 -4.28 -2.40
C ASP A 139 13.45 -3.16 -1.96
N THR A 140 12.74 -2.52 -2.92
CA THR A 140 11.76 -1.46 -2.65
C THR A 140 10.54 -1.97 -1.89
N LEU A 141 9.99 -3.12 -2.30
CA LEU A 141 8.85 -3.76 -1.63
C LEU A 141 9.13 -4.13 -0.17
N LYS A 142 10.41 -4.28 0.22
CA LYS A 142 10.85 -4.65 1.57
C LYS A 142 11.19 -3.45 2.47
N ILE A 143 11.24 -2.22 1.96
CA ILE A 143 11.49 -1.01 2.77
C ILE A 143 10.42 -0.89 3.86
N VAL A 144 10.79 -0.82 5.14
CA VAL A 144 9.80 -0.68 6.23
C VAL A 144 9.04 0.64 6.13
N ASP A 145 7.78 0.68 6.60
CA ASP A 145 6.89 1.83 6.34
C ASP A 145 7.46 3.18 6.82
N ASN A 146 8.31 3.19 7.86
CA ASN A 146 8.95 4.40 8.38
C ASN A 146 10.17 4.86 7.57
N ASP A 147 10.73 4.00 6.72
CA ASP A 147 11.90 4.30 5.89
C ASP A 147 11.50 4.71 4.47
N ILE A 148 10.21 4.58 4.13
CA ILE A 148 9.66 5.07 2.86
C ILE A 148 9.79 6.60 2.80
N ARG A 149 10.24 7.11 1.65
CA ARG A 149 10.33 8.55 1.37
C ARG A 149 9.58 8.89 0.09
N TYR A 150 8.85 10.00 0.10
CA TYR A 150 8.07 10.48 -1.04
C TYR A 150 8.32 11.96 -1.31
N LYS A 151 8.14 12.38 -2.56
CA LYS A 151 8.24 13.77 -2.96
C LYS A 151 6.99 14.55 -2.56
N ALA A 152 7.10 15.40 -1.53
CA ALA A 152 6.04 16.31 -1.10
C ALA A 152 6.59 17.44 -0.25
N ASP A 153 5.93 18.60 -0.27
CA ASP A 153 6.33 19.76 0.55
C ASP A 153 5.75 19.70 1.99
N SER A 154 4.95 18.67 2.29
CA SER A 154 4.31 18.50 3.59
C SER A 154 4.24 17.04 4.01
N PHE A 155 4.23 16.81 5.33
CA PHE A 155 4.05 15.48 5.88
C PHE A 155 2.59 15.04 5.74
N ILE A 156 2.35 14.05 4.88
CA ILE A 156 1.03 13.47 4.64
C ILE A 156 0.84 12.27 5.58
N PHE A 157 0.00 12.44 6.60
CA PHE A 157 -0.14 11.44 7.66
C PHE A 157 -0.94 10.19 7.24
N ASN A 158 -1.82 10.25 6.24
CA ASN A 158 -2.64 9.10 5.82
C ASN A 158 -1.95 8.16 4.80
N VAL A 159 -0.67 8.39 4.48
CA VAL A 159 0.14 7.50 3.63
C VAL A 159 1.37 7.01 4.38
N ALA A 160 1.96 5.88 3.96
CA ALA A 160 3.20 5.34 4.55
C ALA A 160 4.41 6.22 4.21
N GLY A 161 5.41 6.26 5.09
CA GLY A 161 6.62 7.07 4.93
C GLY A 161 6.49 8.53 5.35
N ALA A 162 7.42 9.33 4.86
CA ALA A 162 7.52 10.77 5.09
C ALA A 162 8.10 11.49 3.84
N PRO A 163 8.05 12.83 3.77
CA PRO A 163 8.74 13.60 2.75
C PRO A 163 10.24 13.29 2.68
N GLU A 164 10.86 13.47 1.52
CA GLU A 164 12.30 13.24 1.29
C GLU A 164 13.19 14.05 2.25
N GLU A 165 12.73 15.21 2.70
CA GLU A 165 13.39 16.16 3.59
C GLU A 165 13.37 15.69 5.04
N VAL A 166 12.49 14.75 5.38
CA VAL A 166 12.43 14.13 6.70
C VAL A 166 13.49 13.05 6.80
N LYS A 167 14.41 13.22 7.76
CA LYS A 167 15.43 12.24 8.08
C LYS A 167 14.83 11.06 8.83
N GLN A 168 14.08 11.32 9.90
CA GLN A 168 13.42 10.29 10.69
C GLN A 168 12.18 10.83 11.39
N PHE A 169 11.26 9.93 11.75
CA PHE A 169 10.08 10.26 12.53
C PHE A 169 9.67 9.13 13.47
N SER A 170 9.02 9.47 14.59
CA SER A 170 8.55 8.51 15.60
C SER A 170 7.34 9.05 16.38
N GLY A 171 6.74 8.20 17.23
CA GLY A 171 5.60 8.57 18.07
C GLY A 171 4.26 8.62 17.33
N ILE A 172 4.17 8.10 16.10
CA ILE A 172 2.93 8.06 15.30
C ILE A 172 2.54 6.62 14.92
N SER A 173 1.24 6.35 14.86
CA SER A 173 0.68 5.04 14.49
C SER A 173 0.88 4.70 13.01
N ARG A 174 0.43 3.49 12.62
CA ARG A 174 0.27 3.11 11.22
C ARG A 174 -0.72 4.07 10.51
N PRO A 175 -0.53 4.32 9.20
CA PRO A 175 -1.43 5.18 8.43
C PRO A 175 -2.83 4.59 8.33
N GLU A 176 -3.82 5.44 8.49
CA GLU A 176 -5.23 5.16 8.28
C GLU A 176 -5.81 6.17 7.28
N SER A 177 -6.97 5.84 6.69
CA SER A 177 -7.59 6.68 5.65
C SER A 177 -7.81 8.15 6.07
N TRP A 178 -8.02 8.38 7.37
CA TRP A 178 -8.30 9.70 7.95
C TRP A 178 -7.07 10.36 8.59
N GLY A 179 -5.90 9.70 8.65
CA GLY A 179 -4.69 10.24 9.26
C GLY A 179 -3.91 9.20 10.08
N ARG A 180 -3.26 9.67 11.16
CA ARG A 180 -2.52 8.85 12.13
C ARG A 180 -2.75 9.39 13.54
N TRP A 181 -2.66 8.50 14.52
CA TRP A 181 -2.63 8.86 15.93
C TRP A 181 -1.21 9.22 16.37
N SER A 182 -1.06 10.24 17.20
CA SER A 182 0.05 10.30 18.15
C SER A 182 -0.12 9.14 19.14
N ASN A 183 0.88 8.27 19.25
CA ASN A 183 0.76 7.04 20.02
C ASN A 183 1.83 6.98 21.11
N ALA A 184 1.41 7.15 22.36
CA ALA A 184 2.28 7.11 23.55
C ALA A 184 3.01 5.78 23.74
N GLN A 185 2.47 4.67 23.22
CA GLN A 185 3.17 3.37 23.25
C GLN A 185 4.36 3.32 22.28
N LEU A 186 4.39 4.20 21.27
CA LEU A 186 5.47 4.32 20.29
C LEU A 186 6.45 5.46 20.61
N GLY A 187 6.12 6.30 21.61
CA GLY A 187 6.93 7.40 22.10
C GLY A 187 6.10 8.44 22.82
N ASP A 188 6.66 9.07 23.85
CA ASP A 188 5.99 10.07 24.68
C ASP A 188 5.60 11.35 23.90
N GLU A 189 6.26 11.59 22.76
CA GLU A 189 6.01 12.72 21.87
C GLU A 189 6.18 12.33 20.40
N VAL A 190 5.54 13.08 19.51
CA VAL A 190 5.76 12.97 18.06
C VAL A 190 7.04 13.70 17.69
N LYS A 191 8.01 12.98 17.12
CA LYS A 191 9.28 13.55 16.64
C LYS A 191 9.34 13.48 15.14
N ILE A 192 9.69 14.60 14.50
CA ILE A 192 9.99 14.69 13.06
C ILE A 192 11.31 15.44 12.93
N GLU A 193 12.36 14.73 12.52
CA GLU A 193 13.69 15.32 12.29
C GLU A 193 13.88 15.55 10.79
N TYR A 194 14.31 16.74 10.41
CA TYR A 194 14.62 17.11 9.03
C TYR A 194 16.11 16.87 8.73
N LYS A 195 16.42 16.55 7.48
CA LYS A 195 17.81 16.36 6.99
C LYS A 195 18.64 17.65 7.08
N HIS A 196 17.98 18.79 6.91
CA HIS A 196 18.58 20.11 7.03
C HIS A 196 17.91 20.89 8.16
N PRO A 197 18.63 21.83 8.80
CA PRO A 197 18.02 22.73 9.76
C PRO A 197 16.82 23.46 9.14
N LEU A 198 15.74 23.61 9.91
CA LEU A 198 14.63 24.44 9.50
C LEU A 198 15.11 25.89 9.25
N PRO A 199 14.52 26.61 8.29
CA PRO A 199 14.85 28.02 8.07
C PRO A 199 14.70 28.83 9.36
N LYS A 200 15.48 29.91 9.50
CA LYS A 200 15.38 30.82 10.66
C LYS A 200 13.99 31.42 10.85
N LYS A 201 13.19 31.48 9.78
CA LYS A 201 11.82 31.97 9.78
C LYS A 201 10.95 30.99 9.02
N PHE A 202 9.91 30.47 9.65
CA PHE A 202 8.97 29.55 9.01
C PHE A 202 7.60 29.57 9.71
N ASP A 203 6.58 29.17 8.95
CA ASP A 203 5.25 28.91 9.51
C ASP A 203 5.08 27.39 9.64
N LEU A 204 4.83 26.92 10.86
CA LEU A 204 4.46 25.53 11.13
C LEU A 204 2.94 25.42 11.09
N VAL A 205 2.40 24.66 10.15
CA VAL A 205 0.97 24.36 10.06
C VAL A 205 0.74 22.89 10.42
N ILE A 206 -0.06 22.66 11.46
CA ILE A 206 -0.49 21.31 11.86
C ILE A 206 -2.01 21.26 11.83
N THR A 207 -2.55 20.28 11.09
CA THR A 207 -3.97 19.96 11.08
C THR A 207 -4.20 18.70 11.90
N ALA A 208 -4.89 18.83 13.04
CA ALA A 208 -5.15 17.71 13.93
C ALA A 208 -6.59 17.71 14.44
N LYS A 209 -7.08 16.52 14.80
CA LYS A 209 -8.33 16.34 15.53
C LYS A 209 -8.00 15.77 16.91
N ALA A 210 -8.60 16.36 17.93
CA ALA A 210 -8.48 15.85 19.28
C ALA A 210 -9.48 14.71 19.54
N TYR A 211 -9.14 13.82 20.47
CA TYR A 211 -9.97 12.69 20.89
C TYR A 211 -10.17 12.71 22.41
N GLY A 212 -11.27 12.12 22.88
CA GLY A 212 -11.61 12.03 24.31
C GLY A 212 -11.96 13.39 24.92
N ASN A 213 -11.48 13.64 26.14
CA ASN A 213 -11.78 14.87 26.91
C ASN A 213 -11.31 16.17 26.22
N ASN A 214 -10.48 16.06 25.18
CA ASN A 214 -9.99 17.18 24.40
C ASN A 214 -10.80 17.42 23.11
N ALA A 215 -11.87 16.67 22.86
CA ALA A 215 -12.68 16.75 21.63
C ALA A 215 -13.56 18.02 21.59
N GLN A 216 -12.96 19.17 21.31
CA GLN A 216 -13.64 20.36 20.79
C GLN A 216 -13.07 20.70 19.39
N PRO A 217 -13.70 21.58 18.56
CA PRO A 217 -13.69 21.45 17.11
C PRO A 217 -12.26 21.48 16.54
N SER A 218 -12.07 20.79 15.41
CA SER A 218 -10.78 20.58 14.72
C SER A 218 -9.81 21.76 14.87
N TYR A 219 -8.63 21.49 15.42
CA TYR A 219 -7.61 22.51 15.67
C TYR A 219 -6.65 22.58 14.47
N SER A 220 -6.61 23.74 13.82
CA SER A 220 -5.51 24.13 12.92
C SER A 220 -4.62 25.11 13.68
N GLY A 221 -3.42 24.67 14.05
CA GLY A 221 -2.43 25.53 14.69
C GLY A 221 -1.43 26.04 13.67
N THR A 222 -1.25 27.35 13.58
CA THR A 222 -0.12 27.97 12.88
C THR A 222 0.81 28.61 13.90
N ARG A 223 2.06 28.12 13.98
CA ARG A 223 3.09 28.74 14.81
C ARG A 223 4.15 29.35 13.90
N ARG A 224 4.29 30.67 13.95
CA ARG A 224 5.39 31.38 13.31
C ARG A 224 6.58 31.42 14.27
N GLN A 225 7.74 30.98 13.82
CA GLN A 225 9.03 31.17 14.50
C GLN A 225 9.94 32.05 13.65
#